data_AF-A0AAW9BQG7-F1
#
_entry.id   AF-A0AAW9BQG7-F1
#
_cell.length_a   1.000
_cell.length_b   1.000
_cell.length_c   1.000
_cell.angle_alpha   90.00
_cell.angle_beta   90.00
_cell.angle_gamma   90.00
#
_symmetry.space_group_name_H-M   'P 1'
#
loop_
_entity.id
_entity.type
_entity.pdbx_description
1 polymer ?
#
loop_
_entity_poly.entity_id
_entity_poly.type
_entity_poly.pdbx_seq_one_letter_code
_entity_poly.pdbx_strand_id
1 'polypeptide(L)' 'MGVVVYAPASIGNVSVGFDVLGAAVSPVDGTLLGDRVQVKAGTEPFSL' A
#
# COMPACT_ATOMS: atom_id res chain seq x y z
N MET A 1 -9.66 18.73 -7.04
CA MET A 1 -8.62 18.41 -6.04
C MET A 1 -8.64 16.90 -5.79
N GLY A 2 -7.51 16.23 -5.64
CA GLY A 2 -7.44 14.78 -5.44
C GLY A 2 -6.41 14.42 -4.37
N VAL A 3 -6.55 13.24 -3.76
CA VAL A 3 -5.65 12.73 -2.71
C VAL A 3 -4.84 11.58 -3.30
N VAL A 4 -3.55 11.51 -2.98
CA VAL A 4 -2.69 10.37 -3.33
C VAL A 4 -2.15 9.77 -2.03
N VAL A 5 -2.25 8.46 -1.89
CA VAL A 5 -1.72 7.73 -0.74
C VAL A 5 -0.77 6.65 -1.24
N TYR A 6 0.30 6.41 -0.48
CA TYR A 6 1.29 5.36 -0.74
C TYR A 6 1.12 4.22 0.26
N ALA A 7 1.08 2.98 -0.24
CA ALA A 7 1.07 1.76 0.55
C ALA A 7 2.39 0.99 0.33
N PRO A 8 3.27 0.89 1.34
CA PRO A 8 4.54 0.17 1.19
C PRO A 8 4.33 -1.34 1.07
N ALA A 9 5.27 -2.01 0.40
CA ALA A 9 5.36 -3.45 0.41
C ALA A 9 5.55 -4.00 1.83
N SER A 10 5.09 -5.23 2.06
CA SER A 10 5.15 -5.90 3.36
C SER A 10 5.58 -7.35 3.24
N ILE A 11 6.18 -7.87 4.30
CA ILE A 11 6.49 -9.29 4.48
C ILE A 11 5.43 -9.89 5.40
N GLY A 12 4.71 -10.89 4.92
CA GLY A 12 3.81 -11.71 5.73
C GLY A 12 4.54 -12.87 6.41
N ASN A 13 4.04 -13.32 7.56
CA ASN A 13 4.51 -14.42 8.40
C ASN A 13 5.92 -14.25 8.98
N VAL A 14 6.82 -13.54 8.30
CA VAL A 14 8.23 -13.35 8.69
C VAL A 14 8.90 -14.72 8.98
N SER A 15 8.57 -15.72 8.15
CA SER A 15 8.97 -17.13 8.26
C SER A 15 8.39 -17.93 9.43
N VAL A 16 8.19 -17.34 10.61
CA VAL A 16 7.87 -18.09 11.85
C VAL A 16 6.50 -17.79 12.46
N GLY A 17 5.87 -16.67 12.09
CA GLY A 17 4.60 -16.22 12.65
C GLY A 17 3.46 -16.39 11.67
N PHE A 18 3.23 -17.63 11.22
CA PHE A 18 2.14 -17.98 10.30
C PHE A 18 0.83 -17.30 10.73
N ASP A 19 0.28 -16.49 9.83
CA ASP A 19 -0.94 -15.68 9.95
C ASP A 19 -0.98 -14.61 11.06
N VAL A 20 0.02 -14.54 11.94
CA VAL A 20 0.02 -13.65 13.11
C VAL A 20 1.07 -12.54 13.06
N LEU A 21 2.07 -12.64 12.18
CA LEU A 21 3.12 -11.63 12.03
C LEU A 21 3.19 -11.03 10.64
N GLY A 22 3.55 -9.75 10.58
CA GLY A 22 3.91 -9.07 9.35
C GLY A 22 4.68 -7.77 9.62
N ALA A 23 5.39 -7.28 8.61
CA ALA A 23 6.13 -6.03 8.70
C ALA A 23 6.11 -5.29 7.35
N ALA A 24 5.83 -3.98 7.38
CA ALA A 24 6.07 -3.10 6.24
C ALA A 24 7.57 -2.82 6.09
N VAL A 25 8.05 -2.69 4.85
CA VAL A 25 9.47 -2.46 4.56
C VAL A 25 9.68 -1.17 3.78
N SER A 26 10.85 -0.55 3.97
CA SER A 26 11.32 0.59 3.18
C SER A 26 12.76 0.33 2.74
N PRO A 27 13.07 0.47 1.44
CA PRO A 27 14.45 0.45 0.96
C PRO A 27 15.33 1.49 1.66
N VAL A 28 16.56 1.11 1.97
CA VAL A 28 17.54 1.97 2.66
C VAL A 28 18.05 3.12 1.79
N ASP A 29 17.95 2.99 0.48
CA ASP A 29 18.30 4.02 -0.51
C ASP A 29 17.18 5.05 -0.73
N GLY A 30 16.04 4.88 -0.04
CA GLY A 30 14.88 5.77 -0.16
C GLY A 30 14.03 5.54 -1.40
N THR A 31 14.34 4.53 -2.22
CA THR A 31 13.44 4.14 -3.33
C THR A 31 12.09 3.68 -2.79
N LEU A 32 11.02 3.94 -3.54
CA LEU A 32 9.68 3.51 -3.14
C LEU A 32 9.42 2.10 -3.64
N LEU A 33 9.02 1.22 -2.73
CA LEU A 33 8.65 -0.16 -3.00
C LEU A 33 7.23 -0.39 -2.49
N GLY A 34 6.26 -0.29 -3.38
CA GLY A 34 4.84 -0.41 -3.07
C GLY A 34 3.99 0.37 -4.06
N ASP A 35 2.70 0.50 -3.74
CA ASP A 35 1.73 1.08 -4.64
C ASP A 35 1.35 2.51 -4.25
N ARG A 36 0.93 3.29 -5.24
CA ARG A 36 0.29 4.59 -5.04
C ARG A 36 -1.12 4.57 -5.60
N VAL A 37 -2.07 4.96 -4.76
CA VAL A 37 -3.47 5.09 -5.17
C VAL A 37 -3.86 6.55 -5.14
N GLN A 38 -4.41 7.02 -6.25
CA GLN A 38 -4.95 8.37 -6.38
C GLN A 38 -6.48 8.32 -6.38
N VAL A 39 -7.10 9.10 -5.50
CA VAL A 39 -8.54 9.33 -5.45
C VAL A 39 -8.84 10.73 -5.97
N LYS A 40 -9.80 10.82 -6.89
CA LYS A 40 -10.33 12.09 -7.43
C LYS A 40 -11.85 12.02 -7.43
N ALA A 41 -12.49 13.19 -7.35
CA ALA A 41 -13.92 13.28 -7.57
C ALA A 41 -14.26 12.85 -9.01
N GLY A 42 -15.08 11.82 -9.14
CA GLY A 42 -15.72 11.43 -10.40
C GLY A 42 -17.00 12.23 -10.62
N THR A 43 -17.47 12.29 -11.86
CA THR A 43 -18.73 12.95 -12.22
C THR A 43 -19.94 12.01 -12.14
N GLU A 44 -19.70 10.71 -12.19
CA GLU A 44 -20.73 9.68 -12.20
C GLU A 44 -20.74 8.90 -10.87
N PRO A 45 -21.92 8.39 -10.44
CA PRO A 45 -22.00 7.48 -9.30
C PRO A 45 -21.29 6.15 -9.60
N PHE A 46 -20.72 5.54 -8.55
CA PHE A 46 -20.11 4.21 -8.65
C PHE A 46 -21.18 3.14 -8.97
N SER A 47 -20.84 2.20 -9.84
CA SER A 47 -21.67 1.05 -10.21
C SER A 47 -20.79 -0.21 -10.27
N LEU A 48 -21.33 -1.35 -9.80
CA LEU A 48 -20.67 -2.66 -9.73
C LEU A 48 -21.08 -3.56 -10.91
#